data_AF-A0A4Z0F7C5-F1
#
_entry.id   AF-A0A4Z0F7C5-F1
#
_cell.length_a   1.000
_cell.length_b   1.000
_cell.length_c   1.000
_cell.angle_alpha   90.00
_cell.angle_beta   90.00
_cell.angle_gamma   90.00
#
_symmetry.space_group_name_H-M   'P 1'
#
loop_
_entity.id
_entity.type
_entity.pdbx_description
1 polymer ?
#
loop_
_entity_poly.entity_id
_entity_poly.type
_entity_poly.pdbx_seq_one_letter_code
_entity_poly.pdbx_strand_id
1 'polypeptide(L)' 'MMYGEGTVKLKRAANGFVVCFSDPEIVESNKKKDKYEDPEVDMVFTEMPKLIKFLQDNLEKLLQEDEYDTAFMKALKE' A
#
# COMPACT_ATOMS: atom_id res chain seq x y z
N MET A 1 -1.24 -18.42 -5.39
CA MET A 1 -1.28 -16.97 -5.69
C MET A 1 -1.19 -16.29 -4.34
N MET A 2 -0.03 -15.69 -4.03
CA MET A 2 0.19 -15.05 -2.73
C MET A 2 -0.60 -13.73 -2.71
N TYR A 3 -1.77 -13.75 -2.08
CA TYR A 3 -2.51 -12.54 -1.74
C TYR A 3 -2.02 -12.08 -0.36
N GLY A 4 -1.08 -11.14 -0.32
CA GLY A 4 -0.52 -10.68 0.96
C GLY A 4 0.43 -9.48 0.89
N GLU A 5 1.06 -9.18 -0.24
CA GLU A 5 1.94 -8.02 -0.31
C GLU A 5 1.14 -6.75 -0.64
N GLY A 6 0.85 -5.95 0.39
CA GLY A 6 0.39 -4.57 0.20
C GLY A 6 1.47 -3.80 -0.57
N THR A 7 1.28 -3.58 -1.86
CA THR A 7 2.23 -2.83 -2.69
C THR A 7 1.71 -1.42 -2.93
N VAL A 8 2.50 -0.42 -2.52
CA VAL A 8 2.24 0.99 -2.84
C VAL A 8 3.15 1.37 -4.01
N LYS A 9 2.56 1.76 -5.14
CA LYS A 9 3.28 2.22 -6.34
C LYS A 9 3.06 3.70 -6.54
N LEU A 10 4.15 4.44 -6.76
CA LEU A 10 4.09 5.86 -7.11
C LEU A 10 4.36 6.05 -8.61
N LYS A 11 3.47 6.74 -9.32
CA LYS A 11 3.64 7.11 -10.72
C LYS A 11 3.68 8.63 -10.87
N ARG A 12 4.54 9.13 -11.75
CA ARG A 12 4.55 10.55 -12.14
C ARG A 12 3.48 10.78 -13.21
N ALA A 13 2.58 11.73 -12.97
CA ALA A 13 1.62 12.22 -13.96
C ALA A 13 2.05 13.60 -14.48
N ALA A 14 1.50 14.00 -15.64
CA ALA A 14 1.83 15.26 -16.31
C ALA A 14 1.74 16.48 -15.36
N ASN A 15 0.73 16.50 -14.48
CA ASN A 15 0.47 17.61 -13.55
C ASN A 15 0.48 17.18 -12.07
N GLY A 16 1.13 16.06 -11.73
CA GLY A 16 1.04 15.54 -10.37
C GLY A 16 1.62 14.14 -10.15
N PHE A 17 1.07 13.44 -9.18
CA PHE A 17 1.51 12.13 -8.73
C PHE A 17 0.29 11.24 -8.58
N VAL A 18 0.45 9.97 -8.91
CA VAL A 18 -0.58 8.95 -8.69
C VAL A 18 -0.01 7.93 -7.73
N VAL A 19 -0.74 7.67 -6.65
CA VAL A 19 -0.46 6.59 -5.71
C VAL A 19 -1.43 5.47 -6.03
N CYS A 20 -0.90 4.33 -6.44
CA CYS A 20 -1.67 3.11 -6.65
C CYS A 20 -1.41 2.18 -5.46
N PHE A 21 -2.47 1.69 -4.81
CA PHE A 21 -2.35 0.77 -3.67
C PHE A 21 -3.56 -0.18 -3.61
N SER A 22 -3.40 -1.29 -2.90
CA SER A 22 -4.51 -2.20 -2.61
C SER A 22 -5.24 -1.72 -1.37
N ASP A 23 -6.54 -1.43 -1.49
CA ASP A 23 -7.36 -1.00 -0.36
C ASP A 23 -7.57 -2.18 0.61
N PRO A 24 -7.07 -2.07 1.87
CA PRO A 24 -7.17 -3.15 2.84
C PRO A 24 -8.61 -3.49 3.22
N GLU A 25 -9.55 -2.52 3.17
CA GLU A 25 -10.96 -2.76 3.45
C GLU A 25 -11.60 -3.62 2.35
N ILE A 26 -11.27 -3.35 1.09
CA ILE A 26 -11.74 -4.16 -0.05
C ILE A 26 -11.11 -5.56 0.01
N VAL A 27 -9.81 -5.67 0.31
CA VAL A 27 -9.13 -6.95 0.50
C VAL A 27 -9.79 -7.77 1.62
N GLU A 28 -10.12 -7.16 2.75
CA GLU A 28 -10.79 -7.84 3.87
C GLU A 28 -12.25 -8.20 3.53
N SER A 29 -12.98 -7.33 2.84
CA SER A 29 -14.34 -7.57 2.34
C SER A 29 -14.37 -8.76 1.38
N ASN A 30 -13.43 -8.84 0.44
CA ASN A 30 -13.29 -9.93 -0.52
C ASN A 30 -13.01 -11.29 0.13
N LYS A 31 -12.33 -11.31 1.28
CA LYS A 31 -12.13 -12.56 2.06
C LYS A 31 -13.43 -13.09 2.67
N LYS A 32 -14.42 -12.21 2.90
CA LYS A 32 -15.65 -12.53 3.66
C LYS A 32 -16.90 -12.64 2.77
N LYS A 33 -16.88 -12.16 1.53
CA LYS A 33 -18.05 -12.13 0.63
C LYS A 33 -17.89 -13.04 -0.58
N ASP A 34 -19.02 -13.48 -1.13
CA ASP A 34 -19.12 -14.24 -2.40
C ASP A 34 -18.83 -13.38 -3.65
N LYS A 35 -18.89 -12.05 -3.53
CA LYS A 35 -18.63 -11.12 -4.63
C LYS A 35 -17.25 -10.49 -4.46
N TYR A 36 -16.44 -10.63 -5.50
CA TYR A 36 -15.10 -10.05 -5.59
C TYR A 36 -15.18 -8.61 -6.15
N GLU A 37 -14.60 -7.68 -5.42
CA GLU A 37 -14.40 -6.29 -5.83
C GLU A 37 -12.90 -6.06 -6.09
N ASP A 38 -12.53 -5.26 -7.08
CA ASP A 38 -11.10 -4.99 -7.33
C ASP A 38 -10.52 -4.12 -6.20
N PRO A 39 -9.49 -4.59 -5.47
CA PRO A 39 -8.90 -3.81 -4.40
C PRO A 39 -7.93 -2.73 -4.89
N GLU A 40 -7.54 -2.69 -6.17
CA GLU A 40 -6.60 -1.67 -6.65
C GLU A 40 -7.27 -0.29 -6.73
N VAL A 41 -6.72 0.67 -5.98
CA VAL A 41 -7.19 2.06 -5.91
C VAL A 41 -6.09 3.01 -6.35
N ASP A 42 -6.46 3.96 -7.21
CA ASP A 42 -5.60 5.05 -7.68
C ASP A 42 -6.01 6.38 -7.06
N MET A 43 -5.05 7.07 -6.44
CA MET A 43 -5.27 8.38 -5.84
C MET A 43 -4.32 9.42 -6.44
N VAL A 44 -4.89 10.56 -6.87
CA VAL A 44 -4.15 11.61 -7.59
C VAL A 44 -3.84 12.79 -6.67
N PHE A 45 -2.58 13.21 -6.68
CA PHE A 45 -2.08 14.37 -5.95
C PHE A 45 -1.47 15.38 -6.92
N THR A 46 -1.97 16.61 -6.91
CA THR A 46 -1.41 17.71 -7.73
C THR A 46 -0.19 18.36 -7.09
N GLU A 47 -0.06 18.25 -5.77
CA GLU A 47 0.96 18.93 -4.96
C GLU A 47 1.78 17.93 -4.16
N MET A 48 3.11 18.07 -4.22
CA MET A 48 4.05 17.21 -3.47
C MET A 48 3.80 17.19 -1.96
N PRO A 49 3.54 18.33 -1.27
CA PRO A 49 3.26 18.30 0.17
C PRO A 49 2.04 17.47 0.55
N LYS A 50 1.00 17.45 -0.30
CA LYS A 50 -0.23 16.66 -0.05
C LYS A 50 0.04 15.17 -0.21
N LEU A 51 0.84 14.80 -1.21
CA LEU A 51 1.31 13.43 -1.38
C LEU A 51 2.11 12.96 -0.16
N ILE A 52 3.12 13.74 0.25
CA ILE A 52 3.98 13.39 1.39
C ILE A 52 3.15 13.23 2.65
N LYS A 53 2.23 14.16 2.92
CA LYS A 53 1.33 14.08 4.07
C LYS A 53 0.47 12.82 4.03
N PHE A 54 -0.13 12.50 2.87
CA PHE A 54 -0.93 11.29 2.71
C PHE A 54 -0.12 10.02 3.02
N LEU A 55 1.10 9.92 2.50
CA LEU A 55 1.98 8.79 2.77
C LEU A 55 2.34 8.73 4.25
N GLN A 56 2.72 9.84 4.88
CA GLN A 56 3.03 9.87 6.31
C GLN A 56 1.84 9.40 7.18
N ASP A 57 0.63 9.80 6.84
CA ASP A 57 -0.57 9.51 7.63
C ASP A 57 -1.08 8.06 7.43
N ASN A 58 -0.75 7.40 6.31
CA ASN A 58 -1.41 6.15 5.90
C ASN A 58 -0.47 5.01 5.50
N LEU A 59 0.83 5.25 5.28
CA LEU A 59 1.75 4.23 4.75
C LEU A 59 1.79 2.96 5.61
N GLU A 60 1.79 3.09 6.94
CA GLU A 60 1.79 1.96 7.87
C GLU A 60 0.51 1.11 7.79
N LYS A 61 -0.62 1.70 7.40
CA LYS A 61 -1.88 0.97 7.23
C LYS A 61 -1.97 0.31 5.86
N LEU A 62 -1.36 0.94 4.85
CA LEU A 62 -1.33 0.47 3.47
C LEU A 62 -0.34 -0.69 3.27
N LEU A 63 0.75 -0.67 4.02
CA LEU A 63 1.70 -1.77 4.10
C LEU A 63 1.32 -2.60 5.34
N GLN A 64 0.47 -3.62 5.16
CA GLN A 64 0.24 -4.58 6.25
C GLN A 64 1.58 -5.15 6.69
N GLU A 65 1.90 -5.05 7.99
CA GLU A 65 3.10 -5.64 8.58
C GLU A 65 3.07 -7.16 8.39
N ASP A 66 3.68 -7.62 7.31
CA ASP A 66 4.29 -8.93 7.22
C ASP A 66 5.57 -8.71 6.42
N GLU A 67 6.73 -9.03 7.02
CA GLU A 67 8.11 -8.89 6.48
C GLU A 67 8.95 -7.68 6.96
N TYR A 68 8.97 -7.38 8.26
CA TYR A 68 10.22 -6.92 8.89
C TYR A 68 11.04 -8.05 9.52
N ASP A 69 10.80 -9.30 9.13
CA ASP A 69 11.69 -10.42 9.43
C ASP A 69 12.74 -10.59 8.31
N THR A 70 13.32 -9.48 7.87
CA THR A 70 14.40 -9.56 6.87
C THR A 70 15.67 -10.06 7.57
N ALA A 71 16.39 -10.97 6.91
CA ALA A 71 17.63 -11.59 7.37
C ALA A 71 18.68 -10.59 7.96
N PHE A 72 18.53 -9.30 7.67
CA PHE A 72 19.27 -8.18 8.26
C PHE A 72 19.08 -8.04 9.79
N MET A 73 17.85 -8.14 10.31
CA MET A 73 17.59 -8.08 11.76
C MET A 73 18.15 -9.32 12.50
N LYS A 74 18.21 -10.46 11.82
CA LYS A 74 18.78 -11.70 12.35
C LYS A 74 20.31 -11.63 12.43
N ALA A 75 20.96 -11.03 11.43
CA ALA A 75 22.40 -10.79 11.41
C ALA A 75 22.88 -9.72 12.42
N LEU A 76 21.99 -8.87 12.92
CA LEU A 76 22.29 -7.85 13.95
C LEU A 76 22.25 -8.39 15.39
N LYS A 77 21.72 -9.60 15.60
CA LYS A 77 21.59 -10.26 16.91
C LYS A 77 22.60 -11.41 17.13
N GLU A 78 23.43 -11.73 16.13
CA GLU A 78 24.64 -12.56 16.27
C GLU A 78 25.87 -11.67 16.50
#